data_AF-A0AAC9RK60-F1
#
_entry.id   AF-A0AAC9RK60-F1
#
_cell.length_a   1.000
_cell.length_b   1.000
_cell.length_c   1.000
_cell.angle_alpha   90.00
_cell.angle_beta   90.00
_cell.angle_gamma   90.00
#
_symmetry.space_group_name_H-M   'P 1'
#
loop_
_entity.id
_entity.type
_entity.pdbx_description
1 polymer ?
#
loop_
_entity_poly.entity_id
_entity_poly.type
_entity_poly.pdbx_seq_one_letter_code
_entity_poly.pdbx_strand_id
1 'polypeptide(L)'
;MADIGLPKIDIIFKGLGVSAVQRGSKGVAVLIIKDDTDKTFIFAEYRSIADFESAEQAKYTAENVEYIKDVLEGAPLKLIVARMDTEGTLTDTLKAVKGKVPMNCWIAMADATQGEKDDLVSFIKASNQNDKKRYKVFLNQATISDDIHVVNFTNPEITFKDARGKKTADKAVPWLMGYLAGLSLDMSAIARPLQKFESVTEPEDLEAAVNAGEFVLFNDEGDVRVVRGINSLVTTGQGVTDDMKFILIVEVMDLIYTDIFTTWKKFYKGKYKNYLDNQMLLIGAINSYFAALAIDLLLDPNFENEAVVDVEAQRLANIPKYGKETVDTWDDEKIMQMTVGTDVFLNANIKILNAMEDFRFNIFM
;
A
#
# COMPACT_ATOMS: atom_id res chain seq x y z
N MET A 1 -40.48 7.26 9.90
CA MET A 1 -40.50 5.79 9.75
C MET A 1 -39.08 5.30 9.87
N ALA A 2 -38.82 4.32 10.74
CA ALA A 2 -37.54 3.65 10.76
C ALA A 2 -37.36 2.94 9.42
N ASP A 3 -36.26 3.21 8.74
CA ASP A 3 -35.85 2.47 7.55
C ASP A 3 -35.56 1.03 7.97
N ILE A 4 -36.44 0.09 7.57
CA ILE A 4 -36.43 -1.33 7.95
C ILE A 4 -35.70 -2.19 6.91
N GLY A 5 -34.90 -1.55 6.04
CA GLY A 5 -34.09 -2.23 5.03
C GLY A 5 -32.97 -3.11 5.61
N LEU A 6 -32.24 -3.78 4.72
CA LEU A 6 -31.05 -4.59 5.05
C LEU A 6 -30.11 -3.84 6.02
N PRO A 7 -29.37 -4.55 6.90
CA PRO A 7 -28.38 -3.91 7.76
C PRO A 7 -27.49 -3.00 6.93
N LYS A 8 -27.42 -1.70 7.27
CA LYS A 8 -26.69 -0.68 6.49
C LYS A 8 -25.22 -1.04 6.25
N ILE A 9 -24.69 -2.01 6.98
CA ILE A 9 -23.30 -2.41 6.96
C ILE A 9 -23.00 -3.50 5.93
N ASP A 10 -23.90 -4.46 5.69
CA ASP A 10 -23.76 -5.41 4.57
C ASP A 10 -23.70 -4.66 3.24
N ILE A 11 -24.48 -3.58 3.13
CA ILE A 11 -24.47 -2.68 1.98
C ILE A 11 -23.12 -1.97 1.84
N ILE A 12 -22.47 -1.60 2.96
CA ILE A 12 -21.14 -0.96 2.93
C ILE A 12 -20.09 -1.96 2.45
N PHE A 13 -19.99 -3.15 3.04
CA PHE A 13 -18.98 -4.14 2.62
C PHE A 13 -19.22 -4.63 1.19
N LYS A 14 -20.47 -4.85 0.78
CA LYS A 14 -20.82 -5.14 -0.62
C LYS A 14 -20.44 -3.99 -1.54
N GLY A 15 -20.77 -2.75 -1.17
CA GLY A 15 -20.39 -1.57 -1.94
C GLY A 15 -18.87 -1.38 -2.04
N LEU A 16 -18.15 -1.65 -0.95
CA LEU A 16 -16.69 -1.64 -0.93
C LEU A 16 -16.12 -2.72 -1.84
N GLY A 17 -16.67 -3.93 -1.81
CA GLY A 17 -16.27 -5.03 -2.69
C GLY A 17 -16.47 -4.68 -4.16
N VAL A 18 -17.67 -4.25 -4.55
CA VAL A 18 -17.99 -3.86 -5.94
C VAL A 18 -17.15 -2.70 -6.46
N SER A 19 -16.71 -1.80 -5.59
CA SER A 19 -15.85 -0.67 -5.97
C SER A 19 -14.38 -0.91 -5.65
N ALA A 20 -13.98 -2.14 -5.30
CA ALA A 20 -12.61 -2.47 -4.95
C ALA A 20 -11.69 -2.30 -6.16
N VAL A 21 -12.08 -2.76 -7.36
CA VAL A 21 -11.33 -2.51 -8.60
C VAL A 21 -11.25 -1.02 -8.90
N GLN A 22 -12.35 -0.27 -8.75
CA GLN A 22 -12.30 1.18 -8.99
C GLN A 22 -11.38 1.89 -7.99
N ARG A 23 -11.38 1.48 -6.70
CA ARG A 23 -10.46 2.03 -5.68
C ARG A 23 -9.03 1.53 -5.84
N GLY A 24 -8.84 0.31 -6.32
CA GLY A 24 -7.56 -0.31 -6.62
C GLY A 24 -6.96 0.17 -7.94
N SER A 25 -7.77 0.77 -8.81
CA SER A 25 -7.29 1.27 -10.10
C SER A 25 -6.26 2.39 -9.95
N LYS A 26 -6.34 3.16 -8.84
CA LYS A 26 -5.46 4.27 -8.51
C LYS A 26 -5.38 4.52 -7.00
N GLY A 27 -4.17 4.56 -6.46
CA GLY A 27 -3.82 4.96 -5.11
C GLY A 27 -3.53 6.47 -4.95
N VAL A 28 -3.31 6.88 -3.70
CA VAL A 28 -2.95 8.26 -3.34
C VAL A 28 -1.45 8.41 -3.24
N ALA A 29 -0.89 9.41 -3.91
CA ALA A 29 0.52 9.79 -3.84
C ALA A 29 0.71 10.95 -2.86
N VAL A 30 1.80 10.92 -2.08
CA VAL A 30 2.22 11.99 -1.17
C VAL A 30 3.67 12.33 -1.49
N LEU A 31 3.89 13.55 -1.99
CA LEU A 31 5.22 14.05 -2.29
C LEU A 31 5.63 15.08 -1.24
N ILE A 32 6.69 14.77 -0.49
CA ILE A 32 7.33 15.72 0.41
C ILE A 32 8.36 16.52 -0.40
N ILE A 33 8.32 17.84 -0.27
CA ILE A 33 9.26 18.76 -0.92
C ILE A 33 9.82 19.77 0.08
N LYS A 34 11.03 20.25 -0.16
CA LYS A 34 11.62 21.42 0.51
C LYS A 34 11.33 22.64 -0.34
N ASP A 35 10.54 23.58 0.18
CA ASP A 35 10.18 24.79 -0.58
C ASP A 35 9.82 25.95 0.34
N ASP A 36 10.41 27.11 0.08
CA ASP A 36 10.18 28.35 0.82
C ASP A 36 9.45 29.43 -0.02
N THR A 37 9.04 29.11 -1.24
CA THR A 37 8.41 30.03 -2.19
C THR A 37 7.09 30.60 -1.66
N ASP A 38 6.20 29.73 -1.17
CA ASP A 38 4.98 30.13 -0.47
C ASP A 38 4.81 29.32 0.82
N LYS A 39 5.03 29.98 1.96
CA LYS A 39 4.96 29.38 3.30
C LYS A 39 3.55 29.42 3.91
N THR A 40 2.53 29.90 3.18
CA THR A 40 1.16 30.03 3.71
C THR A 40 0.41 28.70 3.83
N PHE A 41 0.94 27.64 3.23
CA PHE A 41 0.38 26.30 3.30
C PHE A 41 1.41 25.26 3.72
N ILE A 42 0.90 24.11 4.21
CA ILE A 42 1.69 22.90 4.46
C ILE A 42 1.30 21.80 3.48
N PHE A 43 0.02 21.74 3.11
CA PHE A 43 -0.51 20.73 2.19
C PHE A 43 -1.26 21.37 1.03
N ALA A 44 -1.01 20.86 -0.17
CA ALA A 44 -1.82 21.12 -1.36
C ALA A 44 -2.26 19.78 -1.97
N GLU A 45 -3.42 19.76 -2.64
CA GLU A 45 -3.96 18.56 -3.26
C GLU A 45 -4.27 18.81 -4.74
N TYR A 46 -3.81 17.91 -5.61
CA TYR A 46 -4.02 17.98 -7.06
C TYR A 46 -4.47 16.60 -7.56
N ARG A 47 -5.50 16.52 -8.41
CA ARG A 47 -5.96 15.24 -9.00
C ARG A 47 -5.41 15.02 -10.40
N SER A 48 -5.11 16.10 -11.10
CA SER A 48 -4.56 16.06 -12.45
C SER A 48 -3.73 17.30 -12.74
N ILE A 49 -3.05 17.30 -13.88
CA ILE A 49 -2.33 18.48 -14.38
C ILE A 49 -3.24 19.69 -14.57
N ALA A 50 -4.54 19.48 -14.81
CA ALA A 50 -5.51 20.57 -14.97
C ALA A 50 -5.78 21.31 -13.66
N ASP A 51 -5.57 20.67 -12.50
CA ASP A 51 -5.69 21.33 -11.19
C ASP A 51 -4.42 22.12 -10.83
N PHE A 52 -3.30 21.87 -11.52
CA PHE A 52 -1.98 22.46 -11.25
C PHE A 52 -1.70 23.61 -12.21
N GLU A 53 -2.60 24.58 -12.23
CA GLU A 53 -2.54 25.77 -13.10
C GLU A 53 -1.40 26.73 -12.71
N SER A 54 -1.18 27.78 -13.50
CA SER A 54 -0.09 28.75 -13.29
C SER A 54 -0.06 29.39 -11.90
N ALA A 55 -1.24 29.65 -11.30
CA ALA A 55 -1.34 30.22 -9.95
C ALA A 55 -0.88 29.23 -8.87
N GLU A 56 -1.12 27.93 -9.08
CA GLU A 56 -0.64 26.87 -8.19
C GLU A 56 0.86 26.63 -8.39
N GLN A 57 1.33 26.62 -9.64
CA GLN A 57 2.75 26.48 -9.97
C GLN A 57 3.60 27.61 -9.36
N ALA A 58 3.07 28.83 -9.27
CA ALA A 58 3.76 29.97 -8.68
C ALA A 58 4.08 29.83 -7.17
N LYS A 59 3.50 28.83 -6.49
CA LYS A 59 3.74 28.54 -5.06
C LYS A 59 5.00 27.72 -4.81
N TYR A 60 5.67 27.27 -5.86
CA TYR A 60 6.78 26.33 -5.78
C TYR A 60 7.97 26.81 -6.62
N THR A 61 9.16 26.30 -6.29
CA THR A 61 10.34 26.46 -7.14
C THR A 61 10.13 25.74 -8.48
N ALA A 62 10.88 26.15 -9.51
CA ALA A 62 10.80 25.52 -10.83
C ALA A 62 11.09 24.00 -10.78
N GLU A 63 12.02 23.57 -9.92
CA GLU A 63 12.37 22.17 -9.72
C GLU A 63 11.21 21.39 -9.06
N ASN A 64 10.60 21.94 -8.00
CA ASN A 64 9.44 21.31 -7.36
C ASN A 64 8.20 21.27 -8.26
N VAL A 65 8.00 22.27 -9.13
CA VAL A 65 6.97 22.23 -10.17
C VAL A 65 7.19 21.03 -11.11
N GLU A 66 8.44 20.73 -11.47
CA GLU A 66 8.77 19.57 -12.31
C GLU A 66 8.46 18.25 -11.60
N TYR A 67 8.84 18.11 -10.33
CA TYR A 67 8.52 16.91 -9.54
C TYR A 67 7.02 16.69 -9.37
N ILE A 68 6.25 17.74 -9.11
CA ILE A 68 4.79 17.66 -9.00
C ILE A 68 4.19 17.18 -10.33
N LYS A 69 4.66 17.71 -11.45
CA LYS A 69 4.23 17.28 -12.80
C LYS A 69 4.58 15.82 -13.06
N ASP A 70 5.78 15.39 -12.67
CA ASP A 70 6.23 14.01 -12.83
C ASP A 70 5.34 13.03 -12.05
N VAL A 71 4.97 13.33 -10.81
CA VAL A 71 4.03 12.49 -10.05
C VAL A 71 2.66 12.43 -10.73
N LEU A 72 2.15 13.57 -11.20
CA LEU A 72 0.84 13.65 -11.87
C LEU A 72 0.82 12.93 -13.22
N GLU A 73 1.95 12.85 -13.92
CA GLU A 73 2.13 12.08 -15.16
C GLU A 73 2.00 10.57 -14.91
N GLY A 74 2.44 10.09 -13.74
CA GLY A 74 2.17 8.74 -13.25
C GLY A 74 0.68 8.45 -12.99
N ALA A 75 -0.18 9.46 -13.07
CA ALA A 75 -1.63 9.40 -12.99
C ALA A 75 -2.24 8.78 -11.71
N PRO A 76 -1.76 9.14 -10.49
CA PRO A 76 -2.36 8.70 -9.23
C PRO A 76 -3.82 9.18 -9.09
N LEU A 77 -4.56 8.66 -8.11
CA LEU A 77 -5.93 9.10 -7.81
C LEU A 77 -5.97 10.57 -7.41
N LYS A 78 -4.97 10.96 -6.62
CA LYS A 78 -4.62 12.33 -6.27
C LYS A 78 -3.21 12.37 -5.72
N LEU A 79 -2.58 13.52 -5.87
CA LEU A 79 -1.33 13.91 -5.24
C LEU A 79 -1.62 14.83 -4.06
N ILE A 80 -1.01 14.55 -2.91
CA ILE A 80 -0.90 15.45 -1.78
C ILE A 80 0.55 15.94 -1.71
N VAL A 81 0.78 17.21 -1.96
CA VAL A 81 2.10 17.82 -1.78
C VAL A 81 2.23 18.25 -0.32
N ALA A 82 3.25 17.76 0.37
CA ALA A 82 3.60 18.14 1.73
C ALA A 82 4.83 19.05 1.70
N ARG A 83 4.62 20.35 1.88
CA ARG A 83 5.67 21.36 1.87
C ARG A 83 6.38 21.41 3.22
N MET A 84 7.69 21.25 3.20
CA MET A 84 8.58 21.49 4.33
C MET A 84 9.38 22.78 4.08
N ASP A 85 9.53 23.61 5.11
CA ASP A 85 10.48 24.73 5.05
C ASP A 85 11.90 24.19 4.81
N THR A 86 12.75 24.94 4.12
CA THR A 86 14.13 24.50 3.85
C THR A 86 14.96 24.28 5.13
N GLU A 87 14.67 25.05 6.17
CA GLU A 87 15.23 24.93 7.53
C GLU A 87 14.36 24.10 8.48
N GLY A 88 13.28 23.50 7.98
CA GLY A 88 12.34 22.70 8.77
C GLY A 88 12.89 21.31 9.13
N THR A 89 12.23 20.63 10.07
CA THR A 89 12.57 19.24 10.41
C THR A 89 11.64 18.26 9.71
N LEU A 90 12.21 17.18 9.16
CA LEU A 90 11.42 16.13 8.52
C LEU A 90 10.46 15.47 9.53
N THR A 91 10.86 15.32 10.79
CA THR A 91 10.03 14.73 11.85
C THR A 91 8.70 15.48 12.03
N ASP A 92 8.73 16.81 12.05
CA ASP A 92 7.51 17.63 12.19
C ASP A 92 6.58 17.47 10.96
N THR A 93 7.16 17.50 9.76
CA THR A 93 6.43 17.25 8.51
C THR A 93 5.79 15.86 8.51
N LEU A 94 6.52 14.81 8.91
CA LEU A 94 6.01 13.43 8.97
C LEU A 94 4.87 13.27 9.98
N LYS A 95 4.93 13.97 11.13
CA LYS A 95 3.83 14.01 12.09
C LYS A 95 2.58 14.64 11.48
N ALA A 96 2.74 15.74 10.73
CA ALA A 96 1.63 16.39 10.03
C ALA A 96 1.05 15.49 8.93
N VAL A 97 1.93 14.85 8.12
CA VAL A 97 1.55 13.88 7.08
C VAL A 97 0.70 12.77 7.70
N LYS A 98 1.15 12.14 8.78
CA LYS A 98 0.42 11.06 9.47
C LYS A 98 -1.00 11.45 9.89
N GLY A 99 -1.22 12.71 10.25
CA GLY A 99 -2.53 13.24 10.64
C GLY A 99 -3.45 13.62 9.47
N LYS A 100 -2.88 13.90 8.30
CA LYS A 100 -3.60 14.45 7.13
C LYS A 100 -3.89 13.43 6.03
N VAL A 101 -2.93 12.55 5.73
CA VAL A 101 -3.00 11.66 4.56
C VAL A 101 -3.85 10.41 4.85
N PRO A 102 -4.52 9.83 3.84
CA PRO A 102 -5.31 8.61 4.02
C PRO A 102 -4.42 7.40 4.29
N MET A 103 -4.98 6.36 4.91
CA MET A 103 -4.36 5.03 4.95
C MET A 103 -4.12 4.52 3.54
N ASN A 104 -3.17 3.59 3.38
CA ASN A 104 -2.87 2.96 2.09
C ASN A 104 -2.46 3.98 1.01
N CYS A 105 -1.42 4.77 1.28
CA CYS A 105 -0.87 5.76 0.34
C CYS A 105 0.62 5.53 0.09
N TRP A 106 1.08 6.01 -1.07
CA TRP A 106 2.48 6.06 -1.44
C TRP A 106 3.09 7.39 -0.99
N ILE A 107 4.27 7.32 -0.38
CA ILE A 107 5.02 8.47 0.09
C ILE A 107 6.38 8.47 -0.61
N ALA A 108 6.81 9.64 -1.07
CA ALA A 108 8.19 9.87 -1.46
C ALA A 108 8.61 11.29 -1.06
N MET A 109 9.92 11.51 -1.03
CA MET A 109 10.49 12.83 -0.80
C MET A 109 11.41 13.18 -1.97
N ALA A 110 11.20 14.34 -2.57
CA ALA A 110 12.10 14.87 -3.57
C ALA A 110 13.42 15.27 -2.91
N ASP A 111 14.54 14.95 -3.58
CA ASP A 111 15.89 15.32 -3.14
C ASP A 111 16.21 14.94 -1.68
N ALA A 112 15.75 13.76 -1.27
CA ALA A 112 16.00 13.23 0.06
C ALA A 112 17.49 12.90 0.26
N THR A 113 18.07 13.44 1.32
CA THR A 113 19.40 13.03 1.80
C THR A 113 19.34 11.61 2.38
N GLN A 114 20.49 10.97 2.58
CA GLN A 114 20.50 9.62 3.15
C GLN A 114 19.84 9.54 4.54
N GLY A 115 20.12 10.51 5.41
CA GLY A 115 19.48 10.55 6.73
C GLY A 115 17.95 10.68 6.64
N GLU A 116 17.45 11.48 5.69
CA GLU A 116 16.01 11.63 5.48
C GLU A 116 15.35 10.36 4.92
N LYS A 117 16.07 9.58 4.10
CA LYS A 117 15.61 8.27 3.65
C LYS A 117 15.47 7.29 4.82
N ASP A 118 16.47 7.25 5.71
CA ASP A 118 16.46 6.37 6.88
C ASP A 118 15.33 6.75 7.87
N ASP A 119 15.10 8.05 8.05
CA ASP A 119 13.98 8.58 8.84
C ASP A 119 12.62 8.23 8.23
N LEU A 120 12.48 8.32 6.89
CA LEU A 120 11.27 7.93 6.17
C LEU A 120 10.97 6.45 6.36
N VAL A 121 11.96 5.56 6.21
CA VAL A 121 11.77 4.12 6.43
C VAL A 121 11.31 3.86 7.86
N SER A 122 11.98 4.47 8.85
CA SER A 122 11.63 4.33 10.26
C SER A 122 10.20 4.79 10.54
N PHE A 123 9.79 5.90 9.94
CA PHE A 123 8.43 6.43 10.05
C PHE A 123 7.37 5.50 9.46
N ILE A 124 7.64 4.90 8.29
CA ILE A 124 6.73 3.96 7.63
C ILE A 124 6.54 2.72 8.50
N LYS A 125 7.63 2.09 8.93
CA LYS A 125 7.62 0.91 9.81
C LYS A 125 6.83 1.20 11.09
N ALA A 126 7.12 2.30 11.76
CA ALA A 126 6.43 2.70 12.99
C ALA A 126 4.93 2.98 12.74
N SER A 127 4.59 3.68 11.66
CA SER A 127 3.20 4.00 11.32
C SER A 127 2.37 2.76 10.97
N ASN A 128 2.99 1.75 10.34
CA ASN A 128 2.31 0.51 9.98
C ASN A 128 2.18 -0.42 11.18
N GLN A 129 3.24 -0.57 11.98
CA GLN A 129 3.23 -1.42 13.16
C GLN A 129 2.30 -0.89 14.26
N ASN A 130 2.41 0.39 14.60
CA ASN A 130 1.75 0.96 15.79
C ASN A 130 0.38 1.56 15.47
N ASP A 131 0.23 2.17 14.31
CA ASP A 131 -0.97 2.96 13.96
C ASP A 131 -1.79 2.35 12.83
N LYS A 132 -1.33 1.21 12.30
CA LYS A 132 -2.02 0.42 11.27
C LYS A 132 -2.28 1.21 9.99
N LYS A 133 -1.38 2.14 9.64
CA LYS A 133 -1.58 3.09 8.54
C LYS A 133 -1.48 2.51 7.14
N ARG A 134 -0.67 1.47 6.96
CA ARG A 134 -0.38 0.84 5.66
C ARG A 134 0.21 1.83 4.65
N TYR A 135 1.06 2.74 5.12
CA TYR A 135 1.80 3.65 4.24
C TYR A 135 2.90 2.86 3.54
N LYS A 136 3.19 3.23 2.29
CA LYS A 136 4.30 2.71 1.49
C LYS A 136 5.24 3.84 1.14
N VAL A 137 6.52 3.54 0.96
CA VAL A 137 7.51 4.53 0.55
C VAL A 137 8.30 4.06 -0.66
N PHE A 138 8.52 4.98 -1.59
CA PHE A 138 9.42 4.80 -2.72
C PHE A 138 10.66 5.67 -2.51
N LEU A 139 11.83 5.05 -2.43
CA LEU A 139 13.10 5.72 -2.16
C LEU A 139 14.14 5.27 -3.19
N ASN A 140 15.13 6.11 -3.46
CA ASN A 140 16.32 5.67 -4.19
C ASN A 140 17.45 5.30 -3.23
N GLN A 141 18.14 4.20 -3.48
CA GLN A 141 19.36 3.79 -2.76
C GLN A 141 19.24 3.90 -1.22
N ALA A 142 18.15 3.39 -0.66
CA ALA A 142 17.98 3.27 0.78
C ALA A 142 18.96 2.24 1.35
N THR A 143 19.54 2.51 2.53
CA THR A 143 20.50 1.61 3.21
C THR A 143 19.82 0.69 4.21
N ILE A 144 18.65 1.08 4.71
CA ILE A 144 17.76 0.25 5.54
C ILE A 144 16.44 0.06 4.80
N SER A 145 16.24 -1.08 4.14
CA SER A 145 15.07 -1.26 3.27
C SER A 145 14.18 -2.44 3.65
N ASP A 146 14.74 -3.59 4.07
CA ASP A 146 14.05 -4.87 4.33
C ASP A 146 12.67 -4.74 5.01
N ASP A 147 11.62 -4.64 4.17
CA ASP A 147 10.22 -4.40 4.55
C ASP A 147 9.29 -4.51 3.33
N ILE A 148 8.07 -5.01 3.57
CA ILE A 148 7.03 -5.15 2.53
C ILE A 148 6.49 -3.80 2.02
N HIS A 149 6.64 -2.72 2.79
CA HIS A 149 6.13 -1.38 2.49
C HIS A 149 7.20 -0.40 2.01
N VAL A 150 8.43 -0.87 1.78
CA VAL A 150 9.54 -0.05 1.28
C VAL A 150 9.94 -0.56 -0.10
N VAL A 151 9.93 0.32 -1.10
CA VAL A 151 10.47 0.05 -2.43
C VAL A 151 11.79 0.80 -2.58
N ASN A 152 12.87 0.05 -2.83
CA ASN A 152 14.23 0.59 -2.92
C ASN A 152 14.71 0.59 -4.37
N PHE A 153 14.71 1.76 -4.99
CA PHE A 153 15.15 1.96 -6.37
C PHE A 153 16.66 2.20 -6.47
N THR A 154 17.40 1.36 -7.20
CA THR A 154 18.87 1.35 -7.08
C THR A 154 19.65 1.65 -8.35
N ASN A 155 19.01 1.84 -9.51
CA ASN A 155 19.72 2.31 -10.70
C ASN A 155 20.50 3.59 -10.37
N PRO A 156 21.77 3.73 -10.80
CA PRO A 156 22.58 4.90 -10.43
C PRO A 156 22.23 6.14 -11.27
N GLU A 157 21.96 5.95 -12.56
CA GLU A 157 21.69 7.03 -13.50
C GLU A 157 20.54 6.66 -14.45
N ILE A 158 19.82 7.69 -14.88
CA ILE A 158 18.69 7.61 -15.80
C ILE A 158 18.74 8.73 -16.82
N THR A 159 18.30 8.45 -18.04
CA THR A 159 18.17 9.44 -19.12
C THR A 159 16.69 9.69 -19.36
N PHE A 160 16.23 10.92 -19.14
CA PHE A 160 14.87 11.34 -19.45
C PHE A 160 14.72 11.61 -20.95
N LYS A 161 13.55 11.30 -21.53
CA LYS A 161 13.24 11.68 -22.93
C LYS A 161 13.02 13.19 -23.10
N ASP A 162 12.86 13.94 -22.01
CA ASP A 162 12.68 15.38 -22.02
C ASP A 162 14.01 16.15 -21.93
N ALA A 163 13.94 17.48 -21.79
CA ALA A 163 15.11 18.36 -21.83
C ALA A 163 16.13 18.11 -20.70
N ARG A 164 15.81 17.31 -19.68
CA ARG A 164 16.75 16.98 -18.60
C ARG A 164 17.91 16.11 -19.06
N GLY A 165 17.70 15.23 -20.04
CA GLY A 165 18.67 14.24 -20.47
C GLY A 165 19.15 13.35 -19.31
N LYS A 166 20.45 13.06 -19.26
CA LYS A 166 21.06 12.18 -18.25
C LYS A 166 21.13 12.84 -16.87
N LYS A 167 20.65 12.14 -15.84
CA LYS A 167 20.63 12.56 -14.44
C LYS A 167 20.95 11.39 -13.51
N THR A 168 21.25 11.71 -12.26
CA THR A 168 21.21 10.74 -11.16
C THR A 168 19.77 10.25 -10.96
N ALA A 169 19.61 8.99 -10.58
CA ALA A 169 18.30 8.36 -10.63
C ALA A 169 17.34 8.82 -9.51
N ASP A 170 17.81 9.49 -8.47
CA ASP A 170 16.96 10.13 -7.45
C ASP A 170 15.90 11.06 -8.08
N LYS A 171 16.23 11.70 -9.20
CA LYS A 171 15.31 12.58 -9.93
C LYS A 171 14.11 11.84 -10.55
N ALA A 172 14.17 10.52 -10.69
CA ALA A 172 13.06 9.70 -11.19
C ALA A 172 12.06 9.28 -10.09
N VAL A 173 12.41 9.45 -8.81
CA VAL A 173 11.57 9.06 -7.66
C VAL A 173 10.14 9.62 -7.75
N PRO A 174 9.91 10.92 -8.05
CA PRO A 174 8.56 11.47 -8.13
C PRO A 174 7.72 10.78 -9.21
N TRP A 175 8.29 10.58 -10.41
CA TRP A 175 7.58 9.93 -11.51
C TRP A 175 7.27 8.46 -11.20
N LEU A 176 8.26 7.70 -10.71
CA LEU A 176 8.10 6.27 -10.41
C LEU A 176 7.12 6.02 -9.25
N MET A 177 7.15 6.86 -8.21
CA MET A 177 6.16 6.80 -7.13
C MET A 177 4.76 7.11 -7.65
N GLY A 178 4.62 8.13 -8.50
CA GLY A 178 3.37 8.45 -9.18
C GLY A 178 2.86 7.28 -10.04
N TYR A 179 3.76 6.63 -10.79
CA TYR A 179 3.46 5.46 -11.62
C TYR A 179 2.94 4.28 -10.80
N LEU A 180 3.60 3.93 -9.69
CA LEU A 180 3.12 2.86 -8.80
C LEU A 180 1.77 3.22 -8.16
N ALA A 181 1.59 4.47 -7.74
CA ALA A 181 0.32 4.95 -7.22
C ALA A 181 -0.79 5.02 -8.28
N GLY A 182 -0.46 5.12 -9.58
CA GLY A 182 -1.42 5.13 -10.68
C GLY A 182 -1.65 3.77 -11.35
N LEU A 183 -0.95 2.73 -10.89
CA LEU A 183 -1.04 1.38 -11.46
C LEU A 183 -2.29 0.65 -10.95
N SER A 184 -3.05 0.03 -11.86
CA SER A 184 -4.21 -0.80 -11.48
C SER A 184 -3.76 -2.11 -10.84
N LEU A 185 -4.51 -2.61 -9.86
CA LEU A 185 -4.30 -3.93 -9.25
C LEU A 185 -4.50 -5.12 -10.21
N ASP A 186 -4.96 -4.88 -11.44
CA ASP A 186 -5.08 -5.94 -12.45
C ASP A 186 -3.73 -6.32 -13.09
N MET A 187 -2.66 -5.57 -12.80
CA MET A 187 -1.36 -5.78 -13.44
C MET A 187 -0.19 -5.41 -12.54
N SER A 188 0.95 -6.06 -12.78
CA SER A 188 2.22 -5.71 -12.16
C SER A 188 2.90 -4.53 -12.88
N ALA A 189 3.84 -3.91 -12.19
CA ALA A 189 4.66 -2.80 -12.68
C ALA A 189 5.48 -3.16 -13.94
N ILE A 190 5.67 -4.45 -14.24
CA ILE A 190 6.36 -4.89 -15.46
C ILE A 190 5.52 -4.73 -16.73
N ALA A 191 4.20 -4.56 -16.59
CA ALA A 191 3.25 -4.71 -17.71
C ALA A 191 3.35 -3.60 -18.77
N ARG A 192 3.99 -2.45 -18.46
CA ARG A 192 4.03 -1.29 -19.36
C ARG A 192 5.44 -0.71 -19.46
N PRO A 193 5.86 -0.28 -20.67
CA PRO A 193 7.09 0.50 -20.82
C PRO A 193 6.98 1.86 -20.12
N LEU A 194 8.07 2.29 -19.52
CA LEU A 194 8.19 3.55 -18.79
C LEU A 194 8.54 4.67 -19.77
N GLN A 195 7.51 5.24 -20.40
CA GLN A 195 7.64 6.20 -21.50
C GLN A 195 8.39 7.49 -21.16
N LYS A 196 8.61 7.77 -19.88
CA LYS A 196 9.35 8.94 -19.40
C LYS A 196 10.85 8.87 -19.67
N PHE A 197 11.39 7.65 -19.76
CA PHE A 197 12.83 7.41 -19.77
C PHE A 197 13.28 6.89 -21.13
N GLU A 198 14.41 7.42 -21.60
CA GLU A 198 15.09 6.99 -22.83
C GLU A 198 15.98 5.77 -22.55
N SER A 199 16.72 5.81 -21.44
CA SER A 199 17.62 4.73 -21.04
C SER A 199 17.93 4.78 -19.55
N VAL A 200 18.43 3.66 -19.02
CA VAL A 200 18.95 3.55 -17.65
C VAL A 200 20.34 2.93 -17.64
N THR A 201 21.14 3.26 -16.62
CA THR A 201 22.33 2.47 -16.31
C THR A 201 21.89 1.25 -15.51
N GLU A 202 22.10 0.06 -16.07
CA GLU A 202 21.73 -1.21 -15.46
C GLU A 202 22.77 -1.66 -14.43
N PRO A 203 22.36 -2.33 -13.35
CA PRO A 203 23.29 -3.09 -12.52
C PRO A 203 23.96 -4.20 -13.34
N GLU A 204 25.16 -4.63 -12.91
CA GLU A 204 25.92 -5.68 -13.60
C GLU A 204 25.17 -7.02 -13.65
N ASP A 205 24.37 -7.30 -12.62
CA ASP A 205 23.53 -8.49 -12.51
C ASP A 205 22.12 -8.11 -12.03
N LEU A 206 21.17 -8.11 -12.97
CA LEU A 206 19.77 -7.79 -12.69
C LEU A 206 19.11 -8.81 -11.75
N GLU A 207 19.46 -10.10 -11.87
CA GLU A 207 18.86 -11.16 -11.07
C GLU A 207 19.35 -11.07 -9.62
N ALA A 208 20.65 -10.82 -9.41
CA ALA A 208 21.20 -10.58 -8.08
C ALA A 208 20.58 -9.34 -7.42
N ALA A 209 20.39 -8.25 -8.17
CA ALA A 209 19.76 -7.04 -7.65
C ALA A 209 18.30 -7.29 -7.21
N VAL A 210 17.51 -7.95 -8.06
CA VAL A 210 16.12 -8.31 -7.73
C VAL A 210 16.06 -9.23 -6.50
N ASN A 211 16.94 -10.24 -6.41
CA ASN A 211 17.01 -11.13 -5.24
C ASN A 211 17.46 -10.42 -3.96
N ALA A 212 18.15 -9.29 -4.07
CA ALA A 212 18.53 -8.41 -2.96
C ALA A 212 17.41 -7.43 -2.54
N GLY A 213 16.21 -7.53 -3.13
CA GLY A 213 15.10 -6.63 -2.82
C GLY A 213 15.22 -5.25 -3.50
N GLU A 214 15.96 -5.18 -4.60
CA GLU A 214 16.15 -3.93 -5.33
C GLU A 214 15.14 -3.80 -6.47
N PHE A 215 14.39 -2.69 -6.45
CA PHE A 215 13.55 -2.29 -7.55
C PHE A 215 14.44 -1.68 -8.63
N VAL A 216 14.59 -2.37 -9.75
CA VAL A 216 15.49 -1.95 -10.83
C VAL A 216 14.77 -1.87 -12.17
N LEU A 217 15.26 -0.96 -12.99
CA LEU A 217 14.87 -0.77 -14.37
C LEU A 217 15.93 -1.32 -15.31
N PHE A 218 15.52 -1.73 -16.50
CA PHE A 218 16.40 -2.20 -17.56
C PHE A 218 15.96 -1.67 -18.93
N ASN A 219 16.88 -1.70 -19.91
CA ASN A 219 16.62 -1.33 -21.28
C ASN A 219 16.15 -2.57 -22.06
N ASP A 220 14.90 -2.55 -22.52
CA ASP A 220 14.24 -3.62 -23.26
C ASP A 220 13.93 -3.16 -24.67
N GLU A 221 14.74 -3.58 -25.65
CA GLU A 221 14.52 -3.33 -27.10
C GLU A 221 14.14 -1.87 -27.46
N GLY A 222 14.74 -0.89 -26.78
CA GLY A 222 14.51 0.55 -27.01
C GLY A 222 13.46 1.21 -26.10
N ASP A 223 12.82 0.45 -25.23
CA ASP A 223 12.02 0.94 -24.11
C ASP A 223 12.75 0.74 -22.77
N VAL A 224 12.40 1.54 -21.76
CA VAL A 224 12.80 1.27 -20.37
C VAL A 224 11.67 0.55 -19.66
N ARG A 225 11.97 -0.52 -18.93
CA ARG A 225 10.98 -1.32 -18.19
C ARG A 225 11.42 -1.62 -16.77
N VAL A 226 10.46 -1.94 -15.91
CA VAL A 226 10.71 -2.51 -14.59
C VAL A 226 11.12 -3.98 -14.77
N VAL A 227 12.25 -4.39 -14.16
CA VAL A 227 12.68 -5.80 -14.20
C VAL A 227 11.68 -6.66 -13.45
N ARG A 228 11.36 -6.26 -12.21
CA ARG A 228 10.36 -6.94 -11.39
C ARG A 228 9.63 -5.99 -10.44
N GLY A 229 8.31 -6.19 -10.30
CA GLY A 229 7.45 -5.38 -9.43
C GLY A 229 7.57 -5.74 -7.95
N ILE A 230 8.77 -5.61 -7.38
CA ILE A 230 9.08 -6.03 -6.00
C ILE A 230 9.29 -4.86 -5.03
N ASN A 231 9.01 -5.10 -3.76
CA ASN A 231 9.47 -4.28 -2.65
C ASN A 231 10.84 -4.78 -2.17
N SER A 232 11.32 -4.23 -1.07
CA SER A 232 12.65 -4.50 -0.55
C SER A 232 12.73 -5.59 0.51
N LEU A 233 11.63 -6.32 0.77
CA LEU A 233 11.63 -7.48 1.64
C LEU A 233 12.58 -8.57 1.09
N VAL A 234 13.54 -8.96 1.92
CA VAL A 234 14.42 -10.12 1.68
C VAL A 234 14.20 -11.17 2.76
N THR A 235 14.09 -10.74 4.03
CA THR A 235 14.03 -11.66 5.17
C THR A 235 12.61 -12.18 5.41
N THR A 236 12.36 -13.43 5.02
CA THR A 236 11.09 -14.14 5.28
C THR A 236 11.11 -14.88 6.62
N GLY A 237 9.93 -15.23 7.14
CA GLY A 237 9.80 -15.93 8.42
C GLY A 237 8.36 -16.34 8.73
N GLN A 238 8.06 -16.60 10.00
CA GLN A 238 6.71 -16.95 10.40
C GLN A 238 5.75 -15.78 10.13
N GLY A 239 4.75 -16.01 9.26
CA GLY A 239 3.77 -15.00 8.88
C GLY A 239 4.23 -14.00 7.81
N VAL A 240 5.45 -14.13 7.28
CA VAL A 240 5.98 -13.31 6.17
C VAL A 240 6.44 -14.25 5.06
N THR A 241 5.70 -14.27 3.94
CA THR A 241 5.90 -15.19 2.82
C THR A 241 6.60 -14.52 1.64
N ASP A 242 7.13 -15.31 0.71
CA ASP A 242 7.75 -14.80 -0.52
C ASP A 242 6.77 -14.00 -1.39
N ASP A 243 5.47 -14.33 -1.38
CA ASP A 243 4.45 -13.56 -2.09
C ASP A 243 4.40 -12.09 -1.63
N MET A 244 4.74 -11.82 -0.36
CA MET A 244 4.77 -10.47 0.18
C MET A 244 5.93 -9.63 -0.35
N LYS A 245 6.85 -10.20 -1.14
CA LYS A 245 7.90 -9.45 -1.84
C LYS A 245 7.36 -8.67 -3.04
N PHE A 246 6.18 -9.03 -3.56
CA PHE A 246 5.59 -8.38 -4.72
C PHE A 246 4.74 -7.18 -4.32
N ILE A 247 4.97 -6.04 -5.00
CA ILE A 247 4.21 -4.80 -4.76
C ILE A 247 2.71 -5.04 -4.95
N LEU A 248 2.33 -5.75 -6.02
CA LEU A 248 0.92 -6.04 -6.32
C LEU A 248 0.22 -6.80 -5.17
N ILE A 249 0.88 -7.81 -4.61
CA ILE A 249 0.34 -8.58 -3.48
C ILE A 249 0.15 -7.67 -2.26
N VAL A 250 1.15 -6.85 -1.93
CA VAL A 250 1.07 -5.93 -0.78
C VAL A 250 0.00 -4.86 -0.99
N GLU A 251 -0.18 -4.35 -2.20
CA GLU A 251 -1.25 -3.40 -2.54
C GLU A 251 -2.64 -3.98 -2.25
N VAL A 252 -2.93 -5.19 -2.71
CA VAL A 252 -4.22 -5.87 -2.46
C VAL A 252 -4.38 -6.17 -0.96
N MET A 253 -3.32 -6.65 -0.30
CA MET A 253 -3.34 -6.93 1.14
C MET A 253 -3.66 -5.67 1.97
N ASP A 254 -3.03 -4.54 1.64
CA ASP A 254 -3.25 -3.28 2.35
C ASP A 254 -4.62 -2.65 2.01
N LEU A 255 -5.13 -2.84 0.80
CA LEU A 255 -6.50 -2.47 0.42
C LEU A 255 -7.52 -3.21 1.29
N ILE A 256 -7.43 -4.54 1.34
CA ILE A 256 -8.30 -5.41 2.15
C ILE A 256 -8.26 -4.98 3.61
N TYR A 257 -7.04 -4.83 4.15
CA TYR A 257 -6.87 -4.43 5.54
C TYR A 257 -7.50 -3.06 5.81
N THR A 258 -7.29 -2.09 4.92
CA THR A 258 -7.81 -0.73 5.09
C THR A 258 -9.33 -0.70 5.02
N ASP A 259 -9.94 -1.40 4.07
CA ASP A 259 -11.40 -1.49 3.93
C ASP A 259 -12.05 -2.10 5.18
N ILE A 260 -11.52 -3.24 5.65
CA ILE A 260 -12.03 -3.92 6.86
C ILE A 260 -11.82 -3.05 8.10
N PHE A 261 -10.60 -2.53 8.30
CA PHE A 261 -10.27 -1.77 9.51
C PHE A 261 -11.04 -0.45 9.61
N THR A 262 -11.18 0.27 8.50
CA THR A 262 -11.95 1.52 8.47
C THR A 262 -13.45 1.26 8.68
N THR A 263 -13.99 0.18 8.12
CA THR A 263 -15.38 -0.22 8.31
C THR A 263 -15.64 -0.62 9.76
N TRP A 264 -14.76 -1.44 10.35
CA TRP A 264 -14.80 -1.78 11.77
C TRP A 264 -14.82 -0.52 12.65
N LYS A 265 -13.85 0.39 12.45
CA LYS A 265 -13.69 1.60 13.26
C LYS A 265 -14.91 2.53 13.16
N LYS A 266 -15.49 2.67 11.96
CA LYS A 266 -16.61 3.59 11.72
C LYS A 266 -17.96 3.00 12.09
N PHE A 267 -18.19 1.70 11.89
CA PHE A 267 -19.54 1.13 11.91
C PHE A 267 -19.75 0.07 12.99
N TYR A 268 -18.71 -0.64 13.45
CA TYR A 268 -18.85 -1.68 14.48
C TYR A 268 -18.38 -1.24 15.87
N LYS A 269 -17.18 -0.66 15.94
CA LYS A 269 -16.51 -0.34 17.21
C LYS A 269 -17.40 0.52 18.12
N GLY A 270 -17.79 -0.04 19.26
CA GLY A 270 -18.63 0.62 20.28
C GLY A 270 -20.12 0.74 19.93
N LYS A 271 -20.56 0.27 18.77
CA LYS A 271 -21.96 0.37 18.30
C LYS A 271 -22.74 -0.93 18.43
N TYR A 272 -22.05 -2.06 18.41
CA TYR A 272 -22.64 -3.40 18.53
C TYR A 272 -22.21 -4.05 19.84
N LYS A 273 -23.13 -4.82 20.45
CA LYS A 273 -22.80 -5.66 21.61
C LYS A 273 -21.90 -6.81 21.17
N ASN A 274 -20.89 -7.13 21.95
CA ASN A 274 -19.98 -8.24 21.67
C ASN A 274 -20.64 -9.55 22.13
N TYR A 275 -21.29 -10.24 21.21
CA TYR A 275 -21.79 -11.59 21.36
C TYR A 275 -21.74 -12.28 19.99
N LEU A 276 -21.85 -13.60 19.96
CA LEU A 276 -21.58 -14.40 18.77
C LEU A 276 -22.35 -13.94 17.53
N ASP A 277 -23.67 -13.74 17.61
CA ASP A 277 -24.45 -13.40 16.40
C ASP A 277 -24.00 -12.08 15.77
N ASN A 278 -23.63 -11.07 16.58
CA ASN A 278 -23.09 -9.82 16.05
C ASN A 278 -21.71 -10.00 15.42
N GLN A 279 -20.88 -10.92 15.93
CA GLN A 279 -19.61 -11.27 15.30
C GLN A 279 -19.85 -12.03 13.99
N MET A 280 -20.83 -12.93 13.95
CA MET A 280 -21.23 -13.64 12.73
C MET A 280 -21.78 -12.70 11.67
N LEU A 281 -22.51 -11.64 12.05
CA LEU A 281 -22.92 -10.59 11.11
C LEU A 281 -21.72 -9.85 10.51
N LEU A 282 -20.70 -9.53 11.31
CA LEU A 282 -19.45 -8.92 10.80
C LEU A 282 -18.73 -9.88 9.84
N ILE A 283 -18.58 -11.15 10.23
CA ILE A 283 -17.93 -12.17 9.42
C ILE A 283 -18.67 -12.37 8.09
N GLY A 284 -20.00 -12.50 8.12
CA GLY A 284 -20.80 -12.61 6.90
C GLY A 284 -20.63 -11.42 5.95
N ALA A 285 -20.48 -10.22 6.50
CA ALA A 285 -20.21 -9.02 5.70
C ALA A 285 -18.79 -9.02 5.12
N ILE A 286 -17.78 -9.46 5.87
CA ILE A 286 -16.40 -9.63 5.38
C ILE A 286 -16.33 -10.71 4.29
N ASN A 287 -17.00 -11.84 4.47
CA ASN A 287 -17.03 -12.93 3.49
C ASN A 287 -17.75 -12.51 2.20
N SER A 288 -18.81 -11.70 2.32
CA SER A 288 -19.44 -11.07 1.15
C SER A 288 -18.49 -10.12 0.40
N TYR A 289 -17.62 -9.42 1.13
CA TYR A 289 -16.58 -8.58 0.55
C TYR A 289 -15.51 -9.41 -0.17
N PHE A 290 -15.01 -10.49 0.45
CA PHE A 290 -14.06 -11.41 -0.21
C PHE A 290 -14.63 -12.05 -1.48
N ALA A 291 -15.91 -12.44 -1.47
CA ALA A 291 -16.58 -12.95 -2.66
C ALA A 291 -16.59 -11.92 -3.81
N ALA A 292 -16.79 -10.63 -3.50
CA ALA A 292 -16.70 -9.57 -4.51
C ALA A 292 -15.27 -9.40 -5.05
N LEU A 293 -14.25 -9.44 -4.18
CA LEU A 293 -12.85 -9.38 -4.62
C LEU A 293 -12.44 -10.57 -5.50
N ALA A 294 -13.02 -11.74 -5.26
CA ALA A 294 -12.79 -12.93 -6.08
C ALA A 294 -13.44 -12.81 -7.47
N ILE A 295 -14.63 -12.19 -7.57
CA ILE A 295 -15.26 -11.86 -8.87
C ILE A 295 -14.35 -10.93 -9.68
N ASP A 296 -13.73 -9.98 -9.00
CA ASP A 296 -12.83 -8.97 -9.57
C ASP A 296 -11.39 -9.49 -9.79
N LEU A 297 -11.13 -10.78 -9.54
CA LEU A 297 -9.81 -11.42 -9.72
C LEU A 297 -8.68 -10.81 -8.87
N LEU A 298 -9.01 -10.10 -7.79
CA LEU A 298 -8.03 -9.70 -6.77
C LEU A 298 -7.72 -10.88 -5.83
N LEU A 299 -8.70 -11.74 -5.59
CA LEU A 299 -8.56 -13.02 -4.91
C LEU A 299 -8.81 -14.18 -5.88
N ASP A 300 -8.20 -15.35 -5.63
CA ASP A 300 -8.39 -16.55 -6.44
C ASP A 300 -9.81 -17.08 -6.23
N PRO A 301 -10.66 -17.10 -7.28
CA PRO A 301 -12.05 -17.58 -7.16
C PRO A 301 -12.14 -19.09 -6.90
N ASN A 302 -11.04 -19.84 -7.05
CA ASN A 302 -10.99 -21.27 -6.76
C ASN A 302 -10.49 -21.57 -5.33
N PHE A 303 -10.21 -20.54 -4.53
CA PHE A 303 -9.81 -20.68 -3.14
C PHE A 303 -10.97 -20.37 -2.19
N GLU A 304 -11.01 -21.04 -1.04
CA GLU A 304 -11.97 -20.76 0.03
C GLU A 304 -11.54 -19.48 0.79
N ASN A 305 -11.84 -18.33 0.19
CA ASN A 305 -11.54 -17.02 0.76
C ASN A 305 -12.53 -16.68 1.90
N GLU A 306 -12.19 -17.04 3.13
CA GLU A 306 -13.11 -16.96 4.27
C GLU A 306 -12.47 -16.35 5.53
N ALA A 307 -13.23 -15.48 6.19
CA ALA A 307 -13.02 -15.06 7.57
C ALA A 307 -13.85 -15.90 8.53
N VAL A 308 -13.25 -16.28 9.67
CA VAL A 308 -13.90 -17.03 10.74
C VAL A 308 -13.50 -16.47 12.11
N VAL A 309 -14.13 -16.96 13.18
CA VAL A 309 -13.67 -16.68 14.54
C VAL A 309 -12.34 -17.38 14.73
N ASP A 310 -11.35 -16.65 15.25
CA ASP A 310 -10.10 -17.27 15.69
C ASP A 310 -10.37 -17.98 17.02
N VAL A 311 -10.82 -19.24 16.90
CA VAL A 311 -11.21 -20.08 18.03
C VAL A 311 -10.05 -20.24 19.01
N GLU A 312 -8.83 -20.44 18.51
CA GLU A 312 -7.67 -20.63 19.38
C GLU A 312 -7.31 -19.34 20.13
N ALA A 313 -7.29 -18.19 19.45
CA ALA A 313 -7.04 -16.92 20.11
C ALA A 313 -8.13 -16.61 21.17
N GLN A 314 -9.40 -16.87 20.85
CA GLN A 314 -10.51 -16.67 21.78
C GLN A 314 -10.48 -17.66 22.95
N ARG A 315 -10.04 -18.91 22.72
CA ARG A 315 -9.81 -19.92 23.76
C ARG A 315 -8.76 -19.42 24.75
N LEU A 316 -7.60 -18.99 24.25
CA LEU A 316 -6.51 -18.45 25.08
C LEU A 316 -6.97 -17.21 25.87
N ALA A 317 -7.75 -16.32 25.26
CA ALA A 317 -8.26 -15.11 25.91
C ALA A 317 -9.28 -15.39 27.03
N ASN A 318 -9.92 -16.57 27.05
CA ASN A 318 -10.85 -16.97 28.11
C ASN A 318 -10.16 -17.59 29.35
N ILE A 319 -8.92 -18.09 29.21
CA ILE A 319 -8.18 -18.76 30.30
C ILE A 319 -8.08 -17.90 31.57
N PRO A 320 -7.75 -16.59 31.52
CA PRO A 320 -7.60 -15.78 32.74
C PRO A 320 -8.89 -15.66 33.57
N LYS A 321 -10.06 -15.82 32.94
CA LYS A 321 -11.36 -15.67 33.60
C LYS A 321 -11.92 -17.00 34.11
N TYR A 322 -11.74 -18.08 33.37
CA TYR A 322 -12.40 -19.37 33.64
C TYR A 322 -11.44 -20.48 34.09
N GLY A 323 -10.12 -20.26 33.99
CA GLY A 323 -9.09 -21.25 34.29
C GLY A 323 -8.85 -22.22 33.13
N LYS A 324 -7.59 -22.62 32.93
CA LYS A 324 -7.18 -23.47 31.81
C LYS A 324 -7.89 -24.83 31.80
N GLU A 325 -7.99 -25.48 32.96
CA GLU A 325 -8.66 -26.79 33.08
C GLU A 325 -10.12 -26.73 32.60
N THR A 326 -10.84 -25.64 32.88
CA THR A 326 -12.21 -25.44 32.41
C THR A 326 -12.25 -25.21 30.91
N VAL A 327 -11.43 -24.28 30.41
CA VAL A 327 -11.45 -23.86 28.99
C VAL A 327 -11.03 -25.00 28.06
N ASP A 328 -10.09 -25.85 28.50
CA ASP A 328 -9.65 -27.01 27.73
C ASP A 328 -10.77 -28.07 27.56
N THR A 329 -11.86 -28.02 28.35
CA THR A 329 -13.05 -28.89 28.18
C THR A 329 -14.07 -28.36 27.15
N TRP A 330 -13.93 -27.12 26.68
CA TRP A 330 -14.90 -26.50 25.78
C TRP A 330 -14.65 -26.90 24.33
N ASP A 331 -15.70 -27.26 23.61
CA ASP A 331 -15.67 -27.40 22.16
C ASP A 331 -15.64 -26.03 21.46
N ASP A 332 -15.42 -26.02 20.15
CA ASP A 332 -15.24 -24.79 19.37
C ASP A 332 -16.52 -23.94 19.35
N GLU A 333 -17.70 -24.57 19.31
CA GLU A 333 -18.98 -23.86 19.38
C GLU A 333 -19.11 -23.12 20.72
N LYS A 334 -18.76 -23.79 21.82
CA LYS A 334 -18.73 -23.16 23.14
C LYS A 334 -17.71 -22.03 23.18
N ILE A 335 -16.50 -22.21 22.64
CA ILE A 335 -15.51 -21.13 22.58
C ILE A 335 -16.07 -19.91 21.86
N MET A 336 -16.68 -20.10 20.69
CA MET A 336 -17.26 -19.02 19.89
C MET A 336 -18.32 -18.22 20.66
N GLN A 337 -19.17 -18.91 21.44
CA GLN A 337 -20.18 -18.26 22.28
C GLN A 337 -19.59 -17.50 23.49
N MET A 338 -18.40 -17.90 23.96
CA MET A 338 -17.73 -17.31 25.13
C MET A 338 -16.90 -16.07 24.72
N THR A 339 -17.59 -15.01 24.29
CA THR A 339 -16.94 -13.74 23.90
C THR A 339 -16.22 -13.06 25.07
N VAL A 340 -15.08 -12.41 24.78
CA VAL A 340 -14.19 -11.84 25.80
C VAL A 340 -14.31 -10.31 25.84
N GLY A 341 -15.11 -9.79 26.77
CA GLY A 341 -15.20 -8.35 27.02
C GLY A 341 -15.51 -7.54 25.76
N THR A 342 -14.60 -6.64 25.39
CA THR A 342 -14.71 -5.82 24.16
C THR A 342 -13.89 -6.37 22.99
N ASP A 343 -13.16 -7.46 23.18
CA ASP A 343 -12.25 -8.02 22.20
C ASP A 343 -12.98 -8.96 21.24
N VAL A 344 -12.61 -8.88 19.98
CA VAL A 344 -13.15 -9.69 18.88
C VAL A 344 -11.97 -10.32 18.15
N PHE A 345 -11.94 -11.65 18.11
CA PHE A 345 -10.84 -12.43 17.54
C PHE A 345 -11.30 -13.08 16.25
N LEU A 346 -10.87 -12.52 15.12
CA LEU A 346 -11.15 -13.06 13.79
C LEU A 346 -9.82 -13.34 13.08
N ASN A 347 -9.81 -14.39 12.27
CA ASN A 347 -8.77 -14.61 11.28
C ASN A 347 -9.43 -14.80 9.90
N ALA A 348 -8.63 -14.69 8.85
CA ALA A 348 -9.08 -14.95 7.49
C ALA A 348 -8.02 -15.72 6.74
N ASN A 349 -8.46 -16.68 5.94
CA ASN A 349 -7.63 -17.39 4.98
C ASN A 349 -8.06 -16.97 3.59
N ILE A 350 -7.17 -16.30 2.86
CA ILE A 350 -7.44 -15.76 1.52
C ILE A 350 -6.24 -16.04 0.62
N LYS A 351 -6.49 -16.12 -0.69
CA LYS A 351 -5.45 -16.27 -1.70
C LYS A 351 -5.50 -15.09 -2.66
N ILE A 352 -4.57 -14.17 -2.51
CA ILE A 352 -4.41 -13.02 -3.41
C ILE A 352 -3.78 -13.51 -4.73
N LEU A 353 -4.31 -13.07 -5.86
CA LEU A 353 -3.74 -13.37 -7.17
C LEU A 353 -2.55 -12.44 -7.46
N ASN A 354 -1.48 -13.01 -8.00
CA ASN A 354 -0.34 -12.25 -8.52
C ASN A 354 -0.41 -12.18 -10.07
N ALA A 355 0.43 -11.33 -10.65
CA ALA A 355 0.60 -11.26 -12.10
C ALA A 355 1.43 -12.45 -12.64
N MET A 356 1.14 -12.87 -13.87
CA MET A 356 1.96 -13.84 -14.59
C MET A 356 3.21 -13.16 -15.15
N GLU A 357 4.33 -13.26 -14.44
CA GLU A 357 5.60 -12.65 -14.85
C GLU A 357 6.60 -13.66 -15.42
N ASP A 358 6.51 -14.93 -15.01
CA ASP A 358 7.40 -16.00 -15.50
C ASP A 358 6.65 -16.95 -16.44
N PHE A 359 7.33 -17.42 -17.49
CA PHE A 359 6.81 -18.44 -18.40
C PHE A 359 7.87 -19.51 -18.67
N ARG A 360 7.51 -20.77 -18.42
CA ARG A 360 8.33 -21.94 -18.75
C ARG A 360 7.50 -22.91 -19.58
N PHE A 361 7.96 -23.23 -20.78
CA PHE A 361 7.27 -24.14 -21.69
C PHE A 361 8.24 -25.19 -22.24
N ASN A 362 8.27 -26.35 -21.57
CA ASN A 362 9.11 -27.47 -21.98
C ASN A 362 8.39 -28.28 -23.06
N ILE A 363 8.99 -28.35 -24.26
CA ILE A 363 8.50 -29.20 -25.35
C ILE A 363 9.36 -30.47 -25.35
N PHE A 364 8.74 -31.62 -25.08
CA PHE A 364 9.38 -32.93 -25.22
C PHE A 364 8.96 -33.55 -26.56
N MET A 365 9.89 -34.25 -27.22
CA MET A 365 9.66 -34.97 -28.47
C MET A 365 9.44 -36.46 -28.23
#